data_AF-A0A1F2PDZ0-F1
#
_entry.id   AF-A0A1F2PDZ0-F1
#
_cell.length_a   1.000
_cell.length_b   1.000
_cell.length_c   1.000
_cell.angle_alpha   90.00
_cell.angle_beta   90.00
_cell.angle_gamma   90.00
#
_symmetry.space_group_name_H-M   'P 1'
#
loop_
_entity.id
_entity.type
_entity.pdbx_description
1 polymer ?
#
loop_
_entity_poly.entity_id
_entity_poly.type
_entity_poly.pdbx_seq_one_letter_code
_entity_poly.pdbx_strand_id
1 'polypeptide(L)' 'MVGGKSIEEIKEHFNLGDAEVKLHLDMLENALYVESVKKGDEIYYYPTPRGEEYLENVEKREEKGS' A
#
# COMPACT_ATOMS: atom_id res chain seq x y z
N MET A 1 2.25 0.82 13.86
CA MET A 1 1.26 0.72 12.77
C MET A 1 1.21 2.05 12.06
N VAL A 2 1.70 2.09 10.83
CA VAL A 2 1.37 3.17 9.90
C VAL A 2 -0.15 3.21 9.78
N GLY A 3 -0.77 4.38 9.92
CA GLY A 3 -2.21 4.52 9.73
C GLY A 3 -2.57 4.09 8.31
N GLY A 4 -3.48 3.12 8.18
CA GLY A 4 -3.94 2.67 6.87
C GLY A 4 -4.63 3.81 6.12
N LYS A 5 -4.55 3.76 4.80
CA LYS A 5 -4.94 4.85 3.91
C LYS A 5 -6.24 4.53 3.18
N SER A 6 -7.10 5.52 2.98
CA SER A 6 -8.25 5.35 2.07
C SER A 6 -7.81 5.29 0.61
N ILE A 7 -8.69 4.85 -0.28
CA ILE A 7 -8.40 4.86 -1.71
C ILE A 7 -8.21 6.29 -2.24
N GLU A 8 -8.95 7.26 -1.71
CA GLU A 8 -8.83 8.68 -2.07
C GLU A 8 -7.46 9.25 -1.68
N GLU A 9 -6.98 8.96 -0.47
CA GLU A 9 -5.65 9.40 -0.02
C GLU A 9 -4.54 8.82 -0.90
N ILE A 10 -4.67 7.54 -1.30
CA ILE A 10 -3.70 6.87 -2.17
C ILE A 10 -3.73 7.50 -3.57
N LYS A 11 -4.93 7.71 -4.14
CA LYS A 11 -5.10 8.35 -5.45
C LYS A 11 -4.49 9.75 -5.48
N GLU A 12 -4.78 10.56 -4.47
CA GLU A 12 -4.29 11.94 -4.40
C GLU A 12 -2.77 11.97 -4.26
N HIS A 13 -2.21 11.14 -3.38
CA HIS A 13 -0.77 11.11 -3.14
C HIS A 13 0.04 10.69 -4.37
N PHE A 14 -0.44 9.68 -5.12
CA PHE A 14 0.25 9.15 -6.30
C PHE A 14 -0.25 9.74 -7.63
N ASN A 15 -1.22 10.67 -7.59
CA ASN A 15 -1.88 11.25 -8.76
C ASN A 15 -2.41 10.20 -9.74
N LEU A 16 -3.19 9.24 -9.23
CA LEU A 16 -3.72 8.10 -9.98
C LEU A 16 -5.21 8.25 -10.32
N GLY A 17 -5.60 7.74 -11.49
CA GLY A 17 -7.00 7.51 -11.84
C GLY A 17 -7.61 6.29 -11.16
N ASP A 18 -8.94 6.16 -11.22
CA ASP A 18 -9.68 5.06 -10.57
C ASP A 18 -9.25 3.66 -11.03
N ALA A 19 -9.03 3.50 -12.33
CA ALA A 19 -8.59 2.22 -12.90
C ALA A 19 -7.17 1.85 -12.48
N GLU A 20 -6.28 2.84 -12.38
CA GLU A 20 -4.87 2.64 -12.03
C GLU A 20 -4.73 2.27 -10.56
N VAL A 21 -5.37 3.02 -9.65
CA VAL A 21 -5.31 2.71 -8.22
C VAL A 21 -5.88 1.33 -7.93
N LYS A 22 -6.98 0.95 -8.60
CA LYS A 22 -7.57 -0.37 -8.43
C LYS A 22 -6.64 -1.47 -8.93
N LEU A 23 -6.06 -1.31 -10.12
CA LEU A 23 -5.09 -2.27 -10.67
C LEU A 23 -3.92 -2.49 -9.69
N HIS A 24 -3.34 -1.40 -9.18
CA HIS A 24 -2.21 -1.48 -8.26
C HIS A 24 -2.57 -2.13 -6.92
N LEU A 25 -3.71 -1.76 -6.32
CA LEU A 25 -4.17 -2.34 -5.06
C LEU A 25 -4.50 -3.83 -5.23
N ASP A 26 -5.22 -4.20 -6.30
CA ASP A 26 -5.53 -5.60 -6.62
C ASP A 26 -4.22 -6.41 -6.75
N MET A 27 -3.19 -5.87 -7.39
CA MET A 27 -1.89 -6.53 -7.51
C MET A 27 -1.18 -6.70 -6.15
N LEU A 28 -1.19 -5.66 -5.30
CA LEU A 28 -0.54 -5.67 -3.99
C LEU A 28 -1.25 -6.59 -3.00
N GLU A 29 -2.58 -6.63 -3.02
CA GLU A 29 -3.39 -7.55 -2.22
C GLU A 29 -3.17 -9.00 -2.68
N ASN A 30 -3.19 -9.27 -3.98
CA ASN A 30 -2.88 -10.61 -4.52
C ASN A 30 -1.45 -11.08 -4.18
N ALA A 31 -0.51 -10.15 -4.08
CA ALA A 31 0.87 -10.42 -3.67
C ALA A 31 1.05 -10.46 -2.13
N LEU A 32 -0.03 -10.26 -1.37
CA LEU A 32 -0.07 -10.24 0.10
C LEU A 32 0.78 -9.15 0.74
N TYR A 33 1.03 -8.05 0.03
CA TYR A 33 1.77 -6.90 0.57
C TYR A 33 0.87 -5.90 1.29
N VAL A 34 -0.40 -5.82 0.88
CA VAL A 34 -1.41 -4.95 1.45
C VAL A 34 -2.65 -5.77 1.79
N GLU A 35 -3.40 -5.34 2.80
CA GLU A 35 -4.74 -5.83 3.12
C GLU A 35 -5.74 -4.68 3.22
N SER A 36 -6.98 -4.92 2.77
CA SER A 36 -8.11 -4.02 2.96
C SER A 36 -8.90 -4.34 4.23
N VAL A 37 -9.22 -3.29 4.99
CA VAL A 37 -10.01 -3.37 6.21
C VAL A 37 -11.19 -2.41 6.09
N LYS A 38 -12.41 -2.96 6.16
CA LYS A 38 -13.64 -2.16 6.17
C LYS A 38 -13.85 -1.53 7.56
N LYS A 39 -14.00 -0.21 7.60
CA LYS A 39 -14.30 0.58 8.81
C LYS A 39 -15.53 1.43 8.57
N GLY A 40 -16.69 0.97 9.06
CA GLY A 40 -17.97 1.58 8.71
C GLY A 40 -18.28 1.37 7.23
N ASP A 41 -18.50 2.46 6.50
CA ASP A 41 -18.78 2.44 5.06
C ASP A 41 -17.52 2.64 4.19
N GLU A 42 -16.35 2.83 4.82
CA GLU A 42 -15.10 3.11 4.13
C GLU A 42 -14.14 1.90 4.15
N ILE A 43 -13.27 1.83 3.15
CA ILE A 43 -12.21 0.82 3.03
C ILE A 43 -10.86 1.51 3.22
N TYR A 44 -10.05 0.93 4.10
CA TYR A 44 -8.69 1.39 4.38
C TYR A 44 -7.70 0.28 4.05
N TYR A 45 -6.54 0.65 3.50
CA TYR A 45 -5.48 -0.26 3.09
C TYR A 45 -4.30 -0.17 4.05
N TYR A 46 -3.82 -1.32 4.51
CA TYR A 46 -2.71 -1.46 5.45
C TYR A 46 -1.61 -2.33 4.84
N PRO A 47 -0.32 -2.01 5.05
CA PRO A 47 0.72 -2.99 4.76
C PRO A 47 0.55 -4.21 5.67
N THR A 48 0.67 -5.40 5.11
CA THR A 48 0.76 -6.63 5.90
C THR A 48 2.17 -6.73 6.53
N PRO A 49 2.42 -7.65 7.47
CA PRO A 49 3.79 -7.89 7.95
C PRO A 49 4.79 -8.16 6.82
N ARG A 50 4.37 -8.86 5.76
CA ARG A 50 5.17 -9.08 4.55
C ARG A 50 5.43 -7.78 3.79
N GLY A 51 4.44 -6.90 3.71
CA GLY A 51 4.55 -5.54 3.17
C GLY A 51 5.59 -4.71 3.91
N GLU A 52 5.50 -4.70 5.25
CA GLU A 52 6.44 -3.98 6.11
C GLU A 52 7.87 -4.51 5.93
N GLU A 53 8.07 -5.83 5.99
CA GLU A 53 9.39 -6.45 5.77
C GLU A 53 9.97 -6.17 4.37
N TYR A 54 9.12 -6.11 3.34
CA TYR A 54 9.57 -5.76 1.99
C TYR A 54 10.12 -4.33 1.94
N LEU A 55 9.40 -3.37 2.52
CA LEU A 55 9.83 -1.98 2.57
C LEU A 55 11.16 -1.83 3.31
N GLU A 56 11.30 -2.44 4.48
CA GLU A 56 12.58 -2.44 5.22
C GLU A 56 13.74 -3.00 4.40
N ASN A 57 13.49 -4.06 3.61
CA ASN A 57 14.51 -4.69 2.80
C ASN A 57 14.88 -3.88 1.55
N VAL A 58 13.94 -3.14 0.98
CA VAL A 58 14.18 -2.20 -0.12
C VAL A 58 14.98 -0.99 0.38
N GLU A 59 14.57 -0.38 1.49
CA GLU A 59 15.27 0.77 2.11
C GLU A 59 16.73 0.43 2.43
N LYS A 60 16.99 -0.75 3.02
CA LYS A 60 18.35 -1.24 3.31
C LYS A 60 19.22 -1.43 2.07
N ARG A 61 18.64 -1.61 0.88
CA ARG A 61 19.40 -1.71 -0.39
C ARG A 61 19.76 -0.34 -0.93
N GLU A 62 18.88 0.64 -0.77
CA GLU A 62 19.13 2.02 -1.21
C GLU A 62 20.24 2.67 -0.39
N GLU A 63 20.30 2.42 0.92
CA GLU A 63 21.38 2.93 1.80
C GLU A 63 22.76 2.32 1.51
N LYS A 64 22.83 1.10 0.99
CA LYS A 64 24.10 0.42 0.66
C LYS A 64 24.63 0.75 -0.74
N GLY A 65 23.85 1.46 -1.54
CA GLY A 65 24.17 1.86 -2.91
C GLY A 65 24.49 3.34 -3.09
N SER A 66 24.48 4.14 -2.01
CA SER A 66 24.77 5.58 -2.02
C SER A 66 26.10 5.95 -1.38
#